data_AF-A0A8J3MF74-F1
#
_entry.id   AF-A0A8J3MF74-F1
#
_cell.length_a   1.000
_cell.length_b   1.000
_cell.length_c   1.000
_cell.angle_alpha   90.00
_cell.angle_beta   90.00
_cell.angle_gamma   90.00
#
_symmetry.space_group_name_H-M   'P 1'
#
loop_
_entity.id
_entity.type
_entity.pdbx_description
1 polymer ?
#
loop_
_entity_poly.entity_id
_entity_poly.type
_entity_poly.pdbx_seq_one_letter_code
_entity_poly.pdbx_strand_id
1 'polypeptide(L)'
;MTFVLAPPTFSPSLSREPAKTLRERGADSFHASLAAVLATGLEHALEAGDHSRAVSIINRGFAEGSPELGCELLCRAMAVVGTARTWTVQLASLR
;
A
#
# COMPACT_ATOMS: atom_id res chain seq x y z
N MET A 1 9.54 -28.36 -57.03
CA MET A 1 8.50 -27.81 -56.12
C MET A 1 9.22 -27.40 -54.86
N THR A 2 9.30 -26.10 -54.58
CA THR A 2 10.02 -25.57 -53.41
C THR A 2 9.13 -24.51 -52.78
N PHE A 3 8.60 -24.78 -51.58
CA PHE A 3 7.83 -23.82 -50.81
C PHE A 3 8.79 -23.00 -49.95
N VAL A 4 8.80 -21.68 -50.18
CA VAL A 4 9.46 -20.71 -49.29
C VAL A 4 8.46 -20.34 -48.19
N LEU A 5 8.74 -20.76 -46.96
CA LEU A 5 7.97 -20.38 -45.77
C LEU A 5 8.46 -19.00 -45.29
N ALA A 6 7.58 -17.99 -45.30
CA ALA A 6 7.86 -16.69 -44.70
C ALA A 6 7.87 -16.80 -43.15
N PRO A 7 8.70 -16.03 -42.44
CA PRO A 7 8.73 -16.06 -40.98
C PRO A 7 7.47 -15.40 -40.39
N PRO A 8 6.94 -15.88 -39.25
CA PRO A 8 5.85 -15.20 -38.57
C PRO A 8 6.36 -13.89 -37.98
N THR A 9 5.76 -12.77 -38.41
CA THR A 9 5.89 -11.48 -37.74
C THR A 9 5.29 -11.61 -36.34
N PHE A 10 6.16 -11.78 -35.34
CA PHE A 10 5.80 -11.66 -33.95
C PHE A 10 5.52 -10.19 -33.68
N SER A 11 4.25 -9.79 -33.68
CA SER A 11 3.85 -8.50 -33.13
C SER A 11 4.00 -8.58 -31.61
N PRO A 12 4.95 -7.86 -30.97
CA PRO A 12 4.86 -7.71 -29.54
C PRO A 12 3.59 -6.90 -29.27
N SER A 13 2.59 -7.57 -28.71
CA SER A 13 1.50 -6.91 -28.01
C SER A 13 2.14 -6.08 -26.90
N LEU A 14 2.53 -4.86 -27.22
CA LEU A 14 2.95 -3.87 -26.25
C LEU A 14 1.78 -3.77 -25.29
N SER A 15 1.94 -4.38 -24.11
CA SER A 15 0.94 -4.38 -23.06
C SER A 15 0.70 -2.91 -22.72
N ARG A 16 -0.30 -2.33 -23.36
CA ARG A 16 -0.66 -0.93 -23.25
C ARG A 16 -1.30 -0.80 -21.89
N GLU A 17 -0.48 -0.61 -20.86
CA GLU A 17 -0.98 -0.21 -19.57
C GLU A 17 -1.93 0.97 -19.79
N PRO A 18 -3.20 0.86 -19.36
CA PRO A 18 -4.14 1.95 -19.54
C PRO A 18 -3.55 3.17 -18.81
N ALA A 19 -3.38 4.27 -19.56
CA ALA A 19 -2.84 5.49 -19.00
C ALA A 19 -3.77 5.95 -17.87
N LYS A 20 -3.27 5.89 -16.63
CA LYS A 20 -4.01 6.31 -15.42
C LYS A 20 -4.65 7.68 -15.66
N THR A 21 -5.95 7.74 -15.42
CA THR A 21 -6.75 8.96 -15.42
C THR A 21 -6.23 9.94 -14.37
N LEU A 22 -6.51 11.22 -14.55
CA LEU A 22 -6.12 12.26 -13.58
C LEU A 22 -6.69 11.99 -12.18
N ARG A 23 -7.87 11.36 -12.11
CA ARG A 23 -8.51 10.95 -10.85
C ARG A 23 -7.67 9.87 -10.13
N GLU A 24 -7.20 8.87 -10.87
CA GLU A 24 -6.36 7.80 -10.32
C GLU A 24 -5.01 8.36 -9.86
N ARG A 25 -4.39 9.25 -10.64
CA ARG A 25 -3.14 9.92 -10.23
C ARG A 25 -3.32 10.79 -8.98
N GLY A 26 -4.46 11.45 -8.86
CA GLY A 26 -4.82 12.23 -7.67
C GLY A 26 -4.98 11.36 -6.42
N ALA A 27 -5.65 10.21 -6.57
CA ALA A 27 -5.76 9.21 -5.50
C ALA A 27 -4.39 8.65 -5.10
N ASP A 28 -3.54 8.29 -6.07
CA ASP A 28 -2.18 7.81 -5.81
C ASP A 28 -1.36 8.85 -5.02
N SER A 29 -1.44 10.13 -5.39
CA SER A 29 -0.72 11.22 -4.73
C SER A 29 -1.23 11.48 -3.31
N PHE A 30 -2.55 11.37 -3.10
CA PHE A 30 -3.16 11.45 -1.77
C PHE A 30 -2.72 10.29 -0.88
N HIS A 31 -2.80 9.05 -1.37
CA HIS A 31 -2.39 7.88 -0.61
C HIS A 31 -0.91 7.90 -0.27
N ALA A 32 -0.05 8.35 -1.18
CA ALA A 32 1.38 8.53 -0.91
C ALA A 32 1.65 9.56 0.20
N SER A 33 0.94 10.70 0.16
CA SER A 33 1.07 11.76 1.17
C SER A 33 0.55 11.28 2.53
N LEU A 34 -0.59 10.59 2.53
CA LEU A 34 -1.18 9.99 3.73
C LEU A 34 -0.22 8.95 4.34
N ALA A 35 0.36 8.08 3.51
CA ALA A 35 1.33 7.08 3.95
C ALA A 35 2.53 7.71 4.65
N ALA A 36 3.11 8.76 4.08
CA ALA A 36 4.24 9.47 4.68
C ALA A 36 3.89 10.09 6.04
N VAL A 37 2.72 10.73 6.16
CA VAL A 37 2.26 11.34 7.42
C VAL A 37 1.99 10.28 8.48
N LEU A 38 1.32 9.18 8.12
CA LEU A 38 1.02 8.10 9.06
C LEU A 38 2.28 7.36 9.51
N ALA A 39 3.24 7.11 8.61
CA ALA A 39 4.50 6.49 8.95
C ALA A 39 5.31 7.34 9.94
N THR A 40 5.43 8.64 9.67
CA THR A 40 6.12 9.59 10.57
C THR A 40 5.42 9.66 11.93
N GLY A 41 4.08 9.77 11.92
CA GLY A 41 3.30 9.80 13.16
C GLY A 41 3.42 8.52 13.99
N LEU A 42 3.51 7.36 13.31
CA LEU A 42 3.68 6.07 13.95
C LEU A 42 5.04 5.98 14.62
N GLU A 43 6.12 6.37 13.93
CA GLU A 43 7.48 6.38 14.50
C GLU A 43 7.52 7.22 15.78
N HIS A 44 6.97 8.43 15.75
CA HIS A 44 6.90 9.30 16.93
C HIS A 44 6.08 8.68 18.08
N ALA A 45 4.96 8.01 17.77
CA ALA A 45 4.14 7.36 18.78
C ALA A 45 4.87 6.17 19.43
N LEU A 46 5.62 5.41 18.63
CA LEU A 46 6.43 4.29 19.11
C LEU A 46 7.60 4.75 19.97
N GLU A 47 8.31 5.80 19.56
CA GLU A 47 9.40 6.42 20.33
C GLU A 47 8.91 6.95 21.68
N ALA A 48 7.72 7.54 21.72
CA ALA A 48 7.09 8.00 22.95
C ALA A 48 6.50 6.86 23.81
N GLY A 49 6.50 5.61 23.33
CA GLY A 49 5.87 4.47 23.99
C GLY A 49 4.34 4.53 24.04
N ASP A 50 3.72 5.45 23.28
CA ASP A 50 2.28 5.68 23.23
C ASP A 50 1.60 4.66 22.29
N HIS A 51 1.32 3.50 22.86
CA HIS A 51 0.68 2.40 22.13
C HIS A 51 -0.73 2.74 21.65
N SER A 52 -1.49 3.51 22.42
CA SER A 52 -2.87 3.88 22.05
C SER A 52 -2.87 4.72 20.78
N ARG A 53 -1.95 5.69 20.70
CA ARG A 53 -1.76 6.52 19.52
C ARG A 53 -1.25 5.71 18.33
N ALA A 54 -0.31 4.79 18.53
CA ALA A 54 0.17 3.90 17.47
C ALA A 54 -0.98 3.06 16.88
N VAL A 55 -1.84 2.48 17.72
CA VAL A 55 -3.02 1.72 17.29
C VAL A 55 -4.02 2.61 16.53
N SER A 56 -4.26 3.84 16.98
CA SER A 56 -5.11 4.80 16.27
C SER A 56 -4.59 5.13 14.87
N ILE A 57 -3.27 5.33 14.73
CA ILE A 57 -2.62 5.61 13.45
C ILE A 57 -2.72 4.43 12.49
N ILE A 58 -2.50 3.21 12.97
CA ILE A 58 -2.63 1.99 12.15
C ILE A 58 -4.08 1.83 11.64
N ASN A 59 -5.07 2.01 12.52
CA ASN A 59 -6.49 1.95 12.14
C ASN A 59 -6.86 3.03 11.12
N ARG A 60 -6.24 4.22 11.23
CA ARG A 60 -6.41 5.28 10.23
C ARG A 60 -5.83 4.89 8.87
N GLY A 61 -4.71 4.16 8.84
CA GLY A 61 -4.15 3.59 7.62
C GLY A 61 -5.11 2.63 6.92
N PHE A 62 -5.81 1.78 7.67
CA PHE A 62 -6.85 0.88 7.14
C PHE A 62 -8.12 1.61 6.69
N ALA A 63 -8.51 2.69 7.37
CA ALA A 63 -9.76 3.40 7.10
C ALA A 63 -9.66 4.46 5.99
N GLU A 64 -8.58 5.23 5.96
CA GLU A 64 -8.40 6.38 5.05
C GLU A 64 -7.44 6.07 3.89
N GLY A 65 -6.57 5.07 4.07
CA GLY A 65 -5.57 4.67 3.09
C GLY A 65 -6.01 3.49 2.24
N SER A 66 -5.22 2.42 2.31
CA SER A 66 -5.50 1.14 1.67
C SER A 66 -5.21 0.00 2.66
N PRO A 67 -5.74 -1.20 2.43
CA PRO A 67 -5.41 -2.38 3.23
C PRO A 67 -3.90 -2.65 3.30
N GLU A 68 -3.18 -2.42 2.20
CA GLU A 68 -1.72 -2.58 2.12
C GLU A 68 -0.99 -1.60 3.02
N LEU A 69 -1.39 -0.33 3.02
CA LEU A 69 -0.79 0.69 3.90
C LEU A 69 -1.02 0.36 5.38
N GLY A 70 -2.24 -0.02 5.76
CA GLY A 70 -2.53 -0.44 7.13
C GLY A 70 -1.70 -1.64 7.58
N CYS A 71 -1.50 -2.62 6.69
CA CYS A 71 -0.65 -3.78 6.93
C CYS A 71 0.83 -3.39 7.07
N GLU A 72 1.33 -2.50 6.21
CA GLU A 72 2.71 -2.00 6.27
C GLU A 72 3.00 -1.32 7.63
N LEU A 73 2.09 -0.43 8.05
CA LEU A 73 2.19 0.26 9.34
C LEU A 73 2.18 -0.72 10.51
N LEU A 74 1.30 -1.74 10.48
CA LEU A 74 1.24 -2.77 11.50
C LEU A 74 2.55 -3.59 11.55
N CYS A 75 3.09 -4.00 10.40
CA CYS A 75 4.36 -4.72 10.33
C CYS A 75 5.53 -3.91 10.91
N ARG A 76 5.62 -2.61 10.60
CA ARG A 76 6.62 -1.71 11.20
C ARG A 76 6.46 -1.62 12.72
N ALA A 77 5.24 -1.44 13.20
CA ALA A 77 4.97 -1.32 14.63
C ALA A 77 5.35 -2.60 15.40
N MET A 78 5.03 -3.76 14.85
CA MET A 78 5.42 -5.06 15.42
C MET A 78 6.94 -5.27 15.42
N ALA A 79 7.66 -4.76 14.41
CA ALA A 79 9.12 -4.86 14.37
C ALA A 79 9.80 -4.04 15.49
N VAL A 80 9.22 -2.90 15.86
CA VAL A 80 9.77 -2.01 16.91
C VAL A 80 9.40 -2.49 18.32
N VAL A 81 8.14 -2.86 18.55
CA VAL A 81 7.62 -3.22 19.88
C VAL A 81 7.78 -4.71 20.19
N GLY A 82 8.00 -5.52 19.16
CA GLY A 82 8.02 -6.99 19.25
C GLY A 82 6.62 -7.60 19.35
N THR A 83 6.58 -8.92 19.47
CA THR A 83 5.34 -9.73 19.50
C THR A 83 4.67 -9.80 20.88
N ALA A 84 5.26 -9.19 21.91
CA ALA A 84 4.76 -9.25 23.28
C ALA A 84 3.51 -8.40 23.52
N ARG A 85 3.17 -7.50 22.60
CA ARG A 85 2.06 -6.55 22.73
C ARG A 85 0.93 -6.89 21.76
N THR A 86 -0.30 -6.93 22.27
CA THR A 86 -1.49 -7.18 21.46
C THR A 86 -1.84 -5.95 20.62
N TRP A 87 -2.09 -6.18 19.33
CA TRP A 87 -2.51 -5.17 18.36
C TRP A 87 -3.95 -5.44 17.95
N THR A 88 -4.83 -4.46 18.16
CA THR A 88 -6.22 -4.53 17.71
C THR A 88 -6.42 -3.59 16.53
N VAL A 89 -6.72 -4.17 15.36
CA VAL A 89 -6.95 -3.42 14.12
C VAL A 89 -8.39 -3.60 13.62
N GLN A 90 -8.97 -2.54 13.07
CA GLN A 90 -10.29 -2.53 12.45
C GLN A 90 -10.11 -2.48 10.93
N LEU A 91 -10.53 -3.54 10.26
CA LEU A 91 -10.57 -3.58 8.80
C LEU A 91 -11.88 -2.93 8.33
N ALA A 92 -11.79 -2.04 7.35
CA ALA A 92 -12.98 -1.53 6.67
C ALA A 92 -13.71 -2.69 5.99
N SER A 93 -15.05 -2.63 5.96
CA SER A 93 -15.89 -3.67 5.35
C SER A 93 -15.54 -3.85 3.87
N LEU A 94 -15.14 -5.07 3.50
CA LEU A 94 -14.95 -5.47 2.10
C LEU A 94 -16.33 -5.40 1.42
N ARG A 95 -16.54 -4.39 0.57
CA ARG A 95 -17.72 -4.25 -0.28
C ARG A 95 -17.31 -4.37 -1.74
#